data_AF-W1YC49-F1
#
_entry.id   AF-W1YC49-F1
#
_cell.length_a   1.000
_cell.length_b   1.000
_cell.length_c   1.000
_cell.angle_alpha   90.00
_cell.angle_beta   90.00
_cell.angle_gamma   90.00
#
_symmetry.space_group_name_H-M   'P 1'
#
loop_
_entity.id
_entity.type
_entity.pdbx_description
1 polymer ?
#
loop_
_entity_poly.entity_id
_entity_poly.type
_entity_poly.pdbx_seq_one_letter_code
_entity_poly.pdbx_strand_id
1 'polypeptide(L)' 'TILGDDTDGFVDIIRNVDTVDIAILLKAEADDRTRVSLRSKGTDVNAIASNFGGGGHIRASGCTSCYT' A
#
# COMPACT_ATOMS: atom_id res chain seq x y z
N THR A 1 18.98 -14.09 -1.53
CA THR A 1 17.94 -13.26 -2.20
C THR A 1 17.39 -12.35 -1.14
N ILE A 2 17.52 -11.03 -1.30
CA ILE A 2 16.98 -10.07 -0.33
C ILE A 2 15.48 -10.37 -0.20
N LEU A 3 15.09 -10.76 1.01
CA LEU A 3 13.78 -11.27 1.35
C LEU A 3 12.79 -10.10 1.19
N GLY A 4 11.75 -10.25 0.37
CA GLY A 4 10.92 -9.15 -0.14
C GLY A 4 10.08 -8.34 0.88
N ASP A 5 10.45 -8.36 2.15
CA ASP A 5 9.77 -7.67 3.27
C ASP A 5 10.43 -6.33 3.64
N ASP A 6 11.72 -6.12 3.29
CA ASP A 6 12.48 -4.93 3.71
C ASP A 6 11.87 -3.60 3.23
N THR A 7 11.14 -3.61 2.11
CA THR A 7 10.59 -2.40 1.50
C THR A 7 9.17 -2.05 1.96
N ASP A 8 8.46 -2.96 2.64
CA ASP A 8 7.06 -2.72 3.01
C ASP A 8 6.92 -1.61 4.07
N GLY A 9 7.98 -1.34 4.85
CA GLY A 9 8.04 -0.23 5.79
C GLY A 9 8.22 1.15 5.16
N PHE A 10 8.57 1.26 3.87
CA PHE A 10 8.81 2.56 3.23
C PHE A 10 7.54 3.42 3.12
N VAL A 11 6.37 2.79 3.07
CA VAL A 11 5.09 3.51 3.06
C VAL A 11 4.91 4.37 4.32
N ASP A 12 5.47 3.96 5.46
CA ASP A 12 5.41 4.73 6.71
C ASP A 12 6.34 5.93 6.72
N ILE A 13 7.49 5.85 6.02
CA ILE A 13 8.40 6.99 5.84
C ILE A 13 7.68 8.10 5.05
N ILE A 14 6.97 7.73 3.98
CA ILE A 14 6.19 8.66 3.16
C ILE A 14 5.04 9.26 3.99
N ARG A 15 4.36 8.45 4.79
CA ARG A 15 3.26 8.91 5.66
C ARG A 15 3.71 9.92 6.71
N ASN A 16 4.95 9.84 7.19
CA ASN A 16 5.45 10.72 8.25
C ASN A 16 5.67 12.17 7.79
N VAL A 17 5.63 12.47 6.50
CA VAL A 17 5.66 13.86 6.00
C VAL A 17 4.44 14.62 6.49
N ASP A 18 4.62 15.80 7.10
CA ASP A 18 3.57 16.52 7.83
C ASP A 18 2.29 16.75 7.01
N THR A 19 2.43 17.14 5.75
CA THR A 19 1.32 17.46 4.86
C THR A 19 0.67 16.26 4.17
N VAL A 20 1.24 15.06 4.31
CA VAL A 20 0.71 13.84 3.71
C VAL A 20 -0.38 13.26 4.61
N ASP A 21 -1.58 13.08 4.06
CA ASP A 21 -2.66 12.33 4.72
C ASP A 21 -2.71 10.87 4.26
N ILE A 22 -2.39 10.58 3.00
CA ILE A 22 -2.40 9.22 2.43
C ILE A 22 -1.07 8.96 1.72
N ALA A 23 -0.42 7.85 2.08
CA ALA A 23 0.77 7.33 1.43
C ALA A 23 0.46 6.01 0.73
N ILE A 24 0.99 5.84 -0.48
CA ILE A 24 0.80 4.66 -1.31
C ILE A 24 2.18 4.17 -1.78
N LEU A 25 2.43 2.87 -1.62
CA LEU A 25 3.62 2.20 -2.14
C LEU A 25 3.20 1.12 -3.14
N LEU A 26 3.78 1.17 -4.33
CA LEU A 26 3.62 0.18 -5.39
C LEU A 26 4.91 -0.64 -5.46
N LYS A 27 4.82 -1.93 -5.12
CA LYS A 27 5.95 -2.86 -5.14
C LYS A 27 5.70 -3.94 -6.19
N ALA A 28 6.56 -4.03 -7.19
CA ALA A 28 6.55 -5.15 -8.13
C ALA A 28 6.96 -6.42 -7.38
N GLU A 29 6.08 -7.42 -7.34
CA GLU A 29 6.36 -8.75 -6.78
C GLU A 29 6.75 -9.74 -7.87
N ALA A 30 6.24 -9.56 -9.08
CA ALA A 30 6.58 -10.29 -10.30
C ALA A 30 6.30 -9.40 -11.52
N ASP A 31 6.67 -9.86 -12.72
CA ASP A 31 6.46 -9.12 -13.98
C ASP A 31 5.00 -8.71 -14.21
N ASP A 32 4.05 -9.54 -13.75
CA ASP A 32 2.61 -9.36 -13.91
C ASP A 32 1.90 -8.97 -12.62
N ARG A 33 2.62 -8.78 -11.51
CA ARG A 33 2.04 -8.63 -10.18
C ARG A 33 2.64 -7.47 -9.40
N THR A 34 1.78 -6.54 -9.00
CA THR A 34 2.15 -5.42 -8.13
C THR A 34 1.33 -5.43 -6.85
N ARG A 35 2.03 -5.34 -5.73
CA ARG A 35 1.42 -5.09 -4.42
C ARG A 35 1.30 -3.59 -4.17
N VAL A 36 0.10 -3.18 -3.78
CA VAL A 36 -0.24 -1.80 -3.42
C VAL A 36 -0.45 -1.74 -1.92
N SER A 37 0.38 -0.98 -1.22
CA SER A 37 0.27 -0.74 0.23
C SER A 37 -0.20 0.69 0.47
N LEU A 38 -1.30 0.85 1.18
CA LEU A 38 -1.86 2.15 1.57
C LEU A 38 -1.71 2.36 3.08
N ARG A 39 -1.34 3.59 3.45
CA ARG A 39 -1.39 4.09 4.82
C ARG A 39 -1.99 5.47 4.87
N SER A 40 -2.64 5.81 5.97
CA SER A 40 -3.16 7.17 6.18
C SER A 40 -3.01 7.67 7.62
N LYS A 41 -3.12 8.99 7.79
CA LYS A 41 -3.23 9.63 9.11
C LYS A 41 -4.69 9.68 9.59
N GLY A 42 -5.62 10.05 8.70
CA GLY A 42 -7.04 10.19 9.04
C GLY A 42 -8.00 9.45 8.11
N THR A 43 -7.71 9.43 6.81
CA THR A 43 -8.66 8.94 5.78
C THR A 43 -8.82 7.41 5.76
N ASP A 44 -10.03 6.92 5.48
CA ASP A 44 -10.31 5.49 5.31
C ASP A 44 -9.72 4.95 3.99
N VAL A 45 -8.55 4.31 4.09
CA VAL A 45 -7.88 3.65 2.96
C VAL A 45 -8.38 2.22 2.72
N ASN A 46 -9.16 1.64 3.64
CA ASN A 46 -9.80 0.34 3.43
C ASN A 46 -10.89 0.45 2.37
N ALA A 47 -11.69 1.52 2.41
CA ALA A 47 -12.69 1.81 1.38
C ALA A 47 -12.04 1.90 -0.02
N ILE A 48 -10.85 2.52 -0.12
CA ILE A 48 -10.09 2.59 -1.36
C ILE A 48 -9.61 1.20 -1.79
N ALA A 49 -8.94 0.47 -0.90
CA ALA A 49 -8.41 -0.86 -1.20
C ALA A 49 -9.52 -1.85 -1.63
N SER A 50 -10.69 -1.75 -1.00
CA SER A 50 -11.86 -2.61 -1.29
C SER A 50 -12.37 -2.45 -2.72
N ASN A 51 -12.31 -1.24 -3.28
CA ASN A 51 -12.67 -0.98 -4.68
C ASN A 51 -11.74 -1.70 -5.68
N PHE A 52 -10.54 -2.09 -5.25
CA PHE A 52 -9.57 -2.84 -6.05
C PHE A 52 -9.49 -4.32 -5.63
N GLY A 53 -10.51 -4.84 -4.94
CA GLY A 53 -10.54 -6.23 -4.48
C GLY A 53 -9.56 -6.55 -3.34
N GLY A 54 -9.00 -5.53 -2.70
CA GLY A 54 -8.16 -5.66 -1.51
C GLY A 54 -8.93 -5.40 -0.21
N GLY A 55 -8.21 -4.99 0.82
CA GLY A 55 -8.79 -4.61 2.11
C GLY A 55 -7.76 -4.45 3.21
N GLY A 56 -8.25 -4.25 4.44
CA GLY A 56 -7.44 -4.12 5.64
C GLY A 56 -8.11 -3.26 6.71
N HIS A 57 -7.32 -2.44 7.39
CA HIS A 57 -7.78 -1.49 8.38
C HIS A 57 -8.01 -0.11 7.78
N ILE A 58 -8.88 0.68 8.41
CA ILE A 58 -9.20 2.07 8.03
C ILE A 58 -7.94 2.90 7.71
N ARG A 59 -6.84 2.70 8.44
CA ARG A 59 -5.58 3.46 8.24
C ARG A 59 -4.44 2.68 7.58
N ALA A 60 -4.63 1.39 7.33
CA ALA A 60 -3.60 0.51 6.81
C ALA A 60 -4.25 -0.61 6.01
N SER A 61 -4.23 -0.48 4.69
CA SER A 61 -4.88 -1.43 3.78
C SER A 61 -4.02 -1.68 2.55
N GLY A 62 -4.39 -2.66 1.75
CA GLY A 62 -3.65 -2.98 0.53
C GLY A 62 -4.47 -3.77 -0.47
N CYS A 63 -4.01 -3.80 -1.71
CA CYS A 63 -4.52 -4.68 -2.75
C CYS A 63 -3.35 -5.22 -3.58
N THR A 64 -3.63 -6.26 -4.36
CA THR A 64 -2.67 -6.80 -5.34
C THR A 64 -3.31 -6.68 -6.71
N SER A 65 -2.63 -6.01 -7.62
CA SER A 65 -3.06 -5.86 -9.01
C SER A 65 -2.24 -6.81 -9.88
N CYS A 66 -2.94 -7.66 -10.63
CA CYS A 66 -2.35 -8.46 -11.69
C CYS A 66 -2.74 -7.87 -13.04
N TYR A 67 -1.80 -7.79 -13.98
CA TYR A 67 -2.05 -7.34 -15.35
C TYR A 67 -1.71 -8.50 -16.29
N THR A 68 -2.63 -8.85 -17.18
CA THR A 68 -2.44 -9.90 -18.21
C THR A 68 -2.18 -9.26 -19.57
#